data_AF-A0A961VZC0-F1
#
_entry.id   AF-A0A961VZC0-F1
#
_cell.length_a   1.000
_cell.length_b   1.000
_cell.length_c   1.000
_cell.angle_alpha   90.00
_cell.angle_beta   90.00
_cell.angle_gamma   90.00
#
_symmetry.space_group_name_H-M   'P 1'
#
loop_
_entity.id
_entity.type
_entity.pdbx_description
1 polymer ?
#
loop_
_entity_poly.entity_id
_entity_poly.type
_entity_poly.pdbx_seq_one_letter_code
_entity_poly.pdbx_strand_id
1 'polypeptide(L)'
;MARVTVEDCVDKVSNRFELVLLAAHRARTIAGGGAVTVDPDNDKNPVIALREIAEKTVPPEDMRESLIHSIQKNVEVDEPEAVAAPLLPNDRRAPVLGRDDQSTDTVVDVMTEEQLLRGLEALTPSEPSAAGGGSGGPRERGR
;
A
#
# COMPACT_ATOMS: atom_id res chain seq x y z
N MET A 1 -0.45 32.85 -36.04
CA MET A 1 -1.25 31.60 -35.99
C MET A 1 -0.58 30.60 -36.89
N ALA A 2 0.35 29.86 -36.31
CA ALA A 2 1.12 28.87 -37.03
C ALA A 2 0.23 27.65 -37.36
N ARG A 3 0.41 27.12 -38.57
CA ARG A 3 -0.26 25.88 -38.99
C ARG A 3 0.59 24.70 -38.52
N VAL A 4 0.20 24.06 -37.41
CA VAL A 4 0.79 22.79 -36.97
C VAL A 4 -0.04 21.64 -37.51
N THR A 5 0.61 20.60 -38.04
CA THR A 5 -0.10 19.40 -38.50
C THR A 5 0.12 18.25 -37.53
N VAL A 6 -0.81 17.29 -37.53
CA VAL A 6 -0.70 16.09 -36.68
C VAL A 6 0.48 15.21 -37.12
N GLU A 7 0.85 15.27 -38.40
CA GLU A 7 1.97 14.53 -38.99
C GLU A 7 3.29 14.94 -38.32
N ASP A 8 3.46 16.25 -38.07
CA ASP A 8 4.64 16.78 -37.39
C ASP A 8 4.81 16.23 -35.96
N CYS A 9 3.73 15.78 -35.32
CA CYS A 9 3.75 15.29 -33.95
C CYS A 9 3.83 13.76 -33.86
N VAL A 10 3.22 13.05 -34.82
CA VAL A 10 3.13 11.57 -34.81
C VAL A 10 4.51 10.91 -35.01
N ASP A 11 5.44 11.57 -35.70
CA ASP A 11 6.83 11.08 -35.82
C ASP A 11 7.58 11.04 -34.48
N LYS A 12 7.08 11.76 -33.45
CA LYS A 12 7.71 11.86 -32.13
C LYS A 12 6.97 11.01 -31.11
N VAL A 13 5.65 10.96 -31.20
CA VAL A 13 4.78 10.10 -30.39
C VAL A 13 3.88 9.31 -31.33
N SER A 14 4.21 8.03 -31.52
CA SER A 14 3.52 7.14 -32.47
C SER A 14 2.04 6.93 -32.13
N ASN A 15 1.70 6.96 -30.84
CA ASN A 15 0.32 6.84 -30.38
C ASN A 15 -0.38 8.21 -30.38
N ARG A 16 -1.40 8.35 -31.24
CA ARG A 16 -2.19 9.59 -31.37
C ARG A 16 -2.98 9.94 -30.10
N PHE A 17 -3.45 8.95 -29.35
CA PHE A 17 -4.17 9.22 -28.09
C PHE A 17 -3.22 9.72 -27.02
N GLU A 18 -2.04 9.13 -26.93
CA GLU A 18 -0.99 9.55 -26.02
C GLU A 18 -0.49 10.96 -26.36
N LEU A 19 -0.31 11.27 -27.65
CA LEU A 19 0.03 12.62 -28.10
C LEU A 19 -0.99 13.65 -27.59
N VAL A 20 -2.28 13.37 -27.73
CA VAL A 20 -3.34 14.28 -27.24
C VAL A 20 -3.27 14.43 -25.73
N LEU A 21 -3.04 13.33 -25.00
CA LEU A 21 -2.95 13.35 -23.54
C LEU A 21 -1.76 14.18 -23.05
N LEU A 22 -0.57 13.96 -23.61
CA LEU A 22 0.66 14.68 -23.28
C LEU A 22 0.53 16.17 -23.63
N ALA A 23 0.02 16.49 -24.83
CA ALA A 23 -0.20 17.87 -25.25
C ALA A 23 -1.21 18.59 -24.34
N ALA A 24 -2.29 17.91 -23.93
CA ALA A 24 -3.28 18.47 -23.01
C ALA A 24 -2.72 18.70 -21.60
N HIS A 25 -1.86 17.80 -21.10
CA HIS A 25 -1.15 18.01 -19.84
C HIS A 25 -0.22 19.22 -19.93
N ARG A 26 0.63 19.26 -20.97
CA ARG A 26 1.56 20.37 -21.19
C ARG A 26 0.86 21.72 -21.35
N ALA A 27 -0.23 21.76 -22.12
CA ALA A 27 -1.03 22.98 -22.29
C ALA A 27 -1.61 23.50 -20.96
N ARG A 28 -1.96 22.61 -20.03
CA ARG A 28 -2.38 22.99 -18.66
C ARG A 28 -1.22 23.52 -17.84
N THR A 29 -0.04 22.92 -17.92
CA THR A 29 1.17 23.45 -17.28
C THR A 29 1.48 24.87 -17.76
N ILE A 30 1.39 25.12 -19.07
CA ILE A 30 1.57 26.45 -19.67
C ILE A 30 0.48 27.42 -19.17
N ALA A 31 -0.78 26.97 -19.13
CA ALA A 31 -1.88 27.77 -18.58
C ALA A 31 -1.67 28.15 -17.10
N GLY A 32 -1.00 27.30 -16.33
CA GLY A 32 -0.58 27.54 -14.95
C GLY A 32 0.65 28.44 -14.80
N GLY A 33 1.16 29.04 -15.89
CA GLY A 33 2.35 29.90 -15.88
C GLY A 33 3.68 29.16 -16.10
N GLY A 34 3.64 27.91 -16.56
CA GLY A 34 4.84 27.17 -16.95
C GLY A 34 5.58 27.85 -18.10
N ALA A 35 6.92 27.84 -18.03
CA ALA A 35 7.77 28.44 -19.06
C ALA A 35 7.59 27.73 -20.41
N VAL A 36 7.46 28.52 -21.47
CA VAL A 36 7.35 28.07 -22.86
C VAL A 36 8.72 28.17 -23.52
N THR A 37 9.07 27.15 -24.31
CA THR A 37 10.38 27.04 -24.98
C THR A 37 10.39 27.50 -26.45
N VAL A 38 9.20 27.71 -27.02
CA VAL A 38 8.96 28.16 -28.39
C VAL A 38 8.33 29.54 -28.43
N ASP A 39 8.53 30.28 -29.50
CA ASP A 39 7.97 31.62 -29.67
C ASP A 39 6.43 31.57 -29.79
N PRO A 40 5.68 32.20 -28.85
CA PRO A 40 4.24 32.27 -28.90
C PRO A 40 3.79 33.26 -30.00
N ASP A 41 3.67 32.75 -31.24
CA ASP A 41 3.13 33.45 -32.42
C ASP A 41 1.60 33.67 -32.33
N ASN A 42 1.17 34.29 -31.22
CA ASN A 42 -0.23 34.51 -30.85
C ASN A 42 -1.06 33.20 -30.82
N ASP A 43 -0.37 32.08 -30.61
CA ASP A 43 -0.95 30.74 -30.58
C ASP A 43 -1.56 30.43 -29.20
N LYS A 44 -2.60 29.60 -29.17
CA LYS A 44 -3.19 29.13 -27.91
C LYS A 44 -2.31 28.08 -27.26
N ASN A 45 -2.37 27.93 -25.93
CA ASN A 45 -1.57 26.95 -25.18
C ASN A 45 -1.57 25.52 -25.75
N PRO A 46 -2.69 24.96 -26.26
CA PRO A 46 -2.67 23.64 -26.90
C PRO A 46 -1.82 23.59 -28.18
N VAL A 47 -1.83 24.66 -28.97
CA VAL A 47 -1.05 24.76 -30.21
C VAL A 47 0.43 24.94 -29.88
N ILE A 48 0.74 25.76 -28.87
CA ILE A 48 2.11 25.92 -28.35
C ILE A 48 2.66 24.57 -27.87
N ALA A 49 1.89 23.79 -27.09
CA ALA A 49 2.31 22.47 -26.62
C ALA A 49 2.60 21.49 -27.77
N LEU A 50 1.76 21.47 -28.82
CA LEU A 50 2.00 20.65 -30.01
C LEU A 50 3.27 21.08 -30.77
N ARG A 51 3.55 22.39 -30.82
CA ARG A 51 4.78 22.92 -31.42
C ARG A 51 6.03 22.52 -30.62
N GLU A 52 5.97 22.56 -29.29
CA GLU A 52 7.10 22.07 -28.45
C GLU A 52 7.40 20.58 -28.72
N ILE A 53 6.36 19.76 -28.92
CA ILE A 53 6.51 18.34 -29.28
C ILE A 53 7.08 18.17 -30.70
N ALA A 54 6.59 18.96 -31.66
CA ALA A 54 7.05 18.90 -33.05
C ALA A 54 8.52 19.35 -33.20
N GLU A 55 8.91 20.41 -32.48
CA GLU A 55 10.25 21.00 -32.48
C GLU A 55 11.22 20.26 -31.54
N LYS A 56 10.74 19.26 -30.77
CA LYS A 56 11.50 18.48 -29.77
C LYS A 56 12.21 19.34 -28.72
N THR A 57 11.68 20.53 -28.43
CA THR A 57 12.24 21.41 -27.38
C THR A 57 11.97 20.86 -25.98
N VAL A 58 10.87 20.12 -25.83
CA VAL A 58 10.55 19.33 -24.65
C VAL A 58 10.40 17.87 -25.09
N PRO A 59 11.20 16.94 -24.55
CA PRO A 59 11.07 15.53 -24.91
C PRO A 59 9.75 14.95 -24.38
N PRO A 60 9.09 14.07 -25.15
CA PRO A 60 7.80 13.50 -24.77
C PRO A 60 7.89 12.62 -23.51
N GLU A 61 9.05 12.01 -23.25
CA GLU A 61 9.26 11.21 -22.04
C GLU A 61 9.21 12.07 -20.76
N ASP A 62 9.85 13.25 -20.73
CA ASP A 62 9.78 14.14 -19.56
C ASP A 62 8.32 14.59 -19.29
N MET A 63 7.56 14.85 -20.36
CA MET A 63 6.13 15.18 -20.24
C MET A 63 5.33 14.00 -19.71
N ARG A 64 5.69 12.77 -20.09
CA ARG A 64 5.07 11.54 -19.60
C ARG A 64 5.37 11.31 -18.13
N GLU A 65 6.63 11.46 -17.73
CA GLU A 65 7.03 11.36 -16.32
C GLU A 65 6.30 12.41 -15.48
N SER A 66 6.29 13.67 -15.92
CA SER A 66 5.57 14.74 -15.22
C SER A 66 4.08 14.44 -15.07
N LEU A 67 3.45 13.89 -16.12
CA LEU A 67 2.05 13.46 -16.08
C LEU A 67 1.82 12.35 -15.06
N ILE A 68 2.69 11.33 -15.04
CA ILE A 68 2.61 10.22 -14.07
C ILE A 68 2.71 10.76 -12.64
N HIS A 69 3.69 11.62 -12.35
CA HIS A 69 3.86 12.23 -11.03
C HIS A 69 2.65 13.08 -10.63
N SER A 70 2.06 13.83 -11.57
CA SER A 70 0.86 14.62 -11.32
C SER A 70 -0.34 13.77 -10.90
N ILE A 71 -0.47 12.55 -11.44
CA ILE A 71 -1.59 11.64 -11.12
C ILE A 71 -1.31 10.89 -9.82
N GLN A 72 -0.06 10.52 -9.55
CA GLN A 72 0.34 9.80 -8.34
C GLN A 72 0.27 10.66 -7.07
N LYS A 73 0.44 11.98 -7.17
CA LYS A 73 0.38 12.90 -6.02
C LYS A 73 -1.00 12.96 -5.33
N ASN A 74 -2.04 12.39 -5.93
CA ASN A 74 -3.40 12.38 -5.39
C ASN A 74 -3.68 11.26 -4.36
N VAL A 75 -2.66 10.64 -3.78
CA VAL A 75 -2.85 9.72 -2.65
C VAL A 75 -2.87 10.54 -1.36
N GLU A 76 -4.06 10.89 -0.90
CA GLU A 76 -4.26 11.35 0.47
C GLU A 76 -3.79 10.22 1.41
N VAL A 77 -2.78 10.50 2.23
CA VAL A 77 -2.39 9.62 3.32
C VAL A 77 -3.48 9.79 4.36
N ASP A 78 -4.37 8.80 4.50
CA ASP A 78 -5.23 8.68 5.69
C ASP A 78 -4.29 8.65 6.91
N GLU A 79 -4.23 9.75 7.64
CA GLU A 79 -3.54 9.78 8.93
C GLU A 79 -4.24 8.74 9.82
N PRO A 80 -3.51 7.77 10.40
CA PRO A 80 -4.12 6.89 11.38
C PRO A 80 -4.52 7.75 12.58
N GLU A 81 -5.83 7.94 12.76
CA GLU A 81 -6.41 8.68 13.87
C GLU A 81 -5.84 8.14 15.20
N ALA A 82 -5.02 8.94 15.88
CA ALA A 82 -4.26 8.54 17.08
C ALA A 82 -5.12 8.38 18.35
N VAL A 83 -6.45 8.33 18.22
CA VAL A 83 -7.38 8.47 19.35
C VAL A 83 -7.97 7.13 19.83
N ALA A 84 -7.60 6.01 19.21
CA ALA A 84 -8.11 4.67 19.58
C ALA A 84 -7.20 3.88 20.54
N ALA A 85 -6.33 4.54 21.31
CA ALA A 85 -5.57 3.90 22.39
C ALA A 85 -6.16 4.31 23.76
N PRO A 86 -6.94 3.44 24.43
CA PRO A 86 -7.35 3.67 25.81
C PRO A 86 -6.11 3.80 26.72
N LEU A 87 -5.95 4.96 27.36
CA LEU A 87 -4.96 5.15 28.42
C LEU A 87 -5.35 4.28 29.63
N LEU A 88 -4.58 3.22 29.91
CA LEU A 88 -4.76 2.38 31.08
C LEU A 88 -4.31 3.13 32.35
N PRO A 89 -5.13 3.22 33.41
CA PRO A 89 -4.70 3.74 34.71
C PRO A 89 -3.76 2.76 35.42
N ASN A 90 -2.77 3.30 36.12
CA ASN A 90 -1.64 2.56 36.69
C ASN A 90 -1.89 2.03 38.12
N ASP A 91 -3.13 1.63 38.45
CA ASP A 91 -3.46 1.21 39.82
C ASP A 91 -3.42 -0.32 39.98
N ARG A 92 -2.29 -0.79 40.51
CA ARG A 92 -2.09 -2.16 41.00
C ARG A 92 -2.77 -2.35 42.36
N ARG A 93 -4.05 -2.71 42.40
CA ARG A 93 -4.71 -3.12 43.65
C ARG A 93 -5.22 -4.57 43.55
N ALA A 94 -4.64 -5.45 44.37
CA ALA A 94 -4.95 -6.88 44.44
C ALA A 94 -6.44 -7.15 44.71
N PRO A 95 -7.03 -8.24 44.18
CA PRO A 95 -8.45 -8.51 44.33
C PRO A 95 -8.76 -9.04 45.74
N VAL A 96 -9.76 -8.43 46.39
CA VAL A 96 -10.37 -8.94 47.62
C VAL A 96 -11.58 -9.78 47.21
N LEU A 97 -11.57 -11.06 47.58
CA LEU A 97 -12.67 -12.03 47.34
C LEU A 97 -13.97 -11.56 48.01
N GLY A 98 -15.06 -11.50 47.24
CA GLY A 98 -16.42 -11.32 47.75
C GLY A 98 -17.22 -10.15 47.18
N ARG A 99 -16.75 -9.50 46.11
CA ARG A 99 -17.52 -8.46 45.41
C ARG A 99 -17.51 -8.75 43.92
N ASP A 100 -18.64 -9.23 43.40
CA ASP A 100 -18.82 -9.40 41.96
C ASP A 100 -18.96 -8.02 41.31
N ASP A 101 -17.82 -7.42 40.96
CA ASP A 101 -17.76 -6.18 40.19
C ASP A 101 -17.65 -6.52 38.70
N GLN A 102 -18.69 -6.15 37.94
CA GLN A 102 -18.84 -6.43 36.50
C GLN A 102 -17.73 -5.82 35.62
N SER A 103 -16.81 -5.05 36.20
CA SER A 103 -15.64 -4.47 35.52
C SER A 103 -14.53 -5.49 35.22
N THR A 104 -14.59 -6.69 35.82
CA THR A 104 -13.56 -7.74 35.65
C THR A 104 -13.80 -8.64 34.44
N ASP A 105 -14.98 -8.59 33.81
CA ASP A 105 -15.37 -9.47 32.70
C ASP A 105 -14.63 -9.15 31.38
N THR A 106 -13.94 -8.01 31.31
CA THR A 106 -13.14 -7.59 30.14
C THR A 106 -11.64 -7.77 30.31
N VAL A 107 -11.19 -8.29 31.46
CA VAL A 107 -9.77 -8.50 31.75
C VAL A 107 -9.34 -9.87 31.21
N VAL A 108 -8.60 -9.85 30.09
CA VAL A 108 -7.92 -11.04 29.58
C VAL A 108 -6.66 -11.27 30.42
N ASP A 109 -6.61 -12.40 31.14
CA ASP A 109 -5.44 -12.80 31.94
C ASP A 109 -4.24 -13.09 31.02
N VAL A 110 -3.36 -12.12 30.86
CA VAL A 110 -2.06 -12.32 30.20
C VAL A 110 -1.12 -12.96 31.22
N MET A 111 -1.06 -14.29 31.20
CA MET A 111 -0.13 -15.06 32.02
C MET A 111 1.30 -14.94 31.47
N THR A 112 2.31 -14.89 32.35
CA THR A 112 3.71 -14.98 31.90
C THR A 112 3.99 -16.38 31.35
N GLU A 113 4.93 -16.51 30.41
CA GLU A 113 5.27 -17.79 29.76
C GLU A 113 5.59 -18.91 30.77
N GLU A 114 6.24 -18.55 31.86
CA GLU A 114 6.52 -19.41 33.03
C GLU A 114 5.27 -19.89 33.78
N GLN A 115 4.19 -19.10 33.84
CA GLN A 115 2.91 -19.51 34.43
C GLN A 115 2.15 -20.48 33.51
N LEU A 116 2.22 -20.26 32.20
CA LEU A 116 1.65 -21.18 31.20
C LEU A 116 2.40 -22.52 31.20
N LEU A 117 3.75 -22.49 31.25
CA LEU A 117 4.56 -23.70 31.32
C LEU A 117 4.26 -24.52 32.58
N ARG A 118 4.16 -23.88 33.75
CA ARG A 118 3.82 -24.57 35.01
C ARG A 118 2.42 -25.20 34.97
N GLY A 119 1.46 -24.55 34.32
CA GLY A 119 0.11 -25.08 34.13
C GLY A 119 0.11 -26.33 33.25
N LEU A 120 0.87 -26.32 32.15
CA LEU A 120 1.05 -27.49 31.27
C LEU A 120 1.76 -28.65 31.97
N GLU A 121 2.78 -28.36 32.78
CA GLU A 121 3.54 -29.35 33.54
C GLU A 121 2.69 -30.01 34.65
N ALA A 122 1.72 -29.28 35.22
CA ALA A 122 0.74 -29.84 36.15
C ALA A 122 -0.31 -30.76 35.48
N LEU A 123 -0.52 -30.63 34.15
CA LEU A 123 -1.42 -31.50 33.38
C LEU A 123 -0.75 -32.76 32.84
N THR A 124 0.59 -32.83 32.84
CA THR A 124 1.28 -34.06 32.45
C THR A 124 1.29 -35.07 33.60
N PRO A 125 0.63 -36.23 33.48
CA PRO A 125 0.70 -37.26 34.51
C PRO A 125 2.15 -37.78 34.60
N SER A 126 2.76 -37.66 35.77
CA SER A 126 4.05 -38.25 36.07
C SER A 126 3.94 -39.77 36.26
N GLU A 127 4.60 -40.48 35.33
CA GLU A 127 5.05 -41.89 35.36
C GLU A 127 4.02 -43.04 35.20
N PRO A 128 4.46 -44.30 35.02
CA PRO A 128 4.92 -44.87 33.75
C PRO A 128 4.01 -46.05 33.36
N SER A 129 3.32 -45.98 32.21
CA SER A 129 2.43 -47.07 31.80
C SER A 129 3.23 -48.28 31.33
N ALA A 130 3.24 -49.28 32.20
CA ALA A 130 3.83 -50.58 32.01
C ALA A 130 3.17 -51.36 30.85
N ALA A 131 4.03 -52.11 30.15
CA ALA A 131 3.76 -53.42 29.56
C ALA A 131 2.60 -53.51 28.55
N GLY A 132 2.93 -53.27 27.27
CA GLY A 132 2.19 -53.78 26.11
C GLY A 132 3.16 -54.41 25.12
N GLY A 133 3.73 -55.56 25.50
CA GLY A 133 4.75 -56.27 24.73
C GLY A 133 4.27 -56.63 23.32
N GLY A 134 5.12 -56.33 22.35
CA GLY A 134 4.95 -56.73 20.96
C GLY A 134 4.91 -58.25 20.81
N SER A 135 4.09 -58.70 19.86
CA SER A 135 4.29 -59.97 19.19
C SER A 135 4.18 -59.75 17.69
N GLY A 136 5.33 -59.81 17.03
CA GLY A 136 5.40 -59.98 15.60
C GLY A 136 5.06 -61.42 15.23
N GLY A 137 4.47 -61.60 14.05
CA GLY A 137 4.19 -62.90 13.46
C GLY A 137 3.80 -62.75 11.97
N PRO A 138 4.44 -63.45 11.01
CA PRO A 138 4.41 -63.09 9.59
C PRO A 138 3.60 -64.04 8.68
N ARG A 139 3.43 -63.65 7.39
CA ARG A 139 3.03 -64.46 6.19
C ARG A 139 1.50 -64.63 6.02
N GLU A 140 0.87 -64.66 4.83
CA GLU A 140 1.19 -65.10 3.46
C GLU A 140 0.43 -64.23 2.42
N ARG A 141 1.02 -63.80 1.29
CA ARG A 141 0.95 -64.38 -0.07
C ARG A 141 -0.43 -64.88 -0.53
N GLY A 142 -0.96 -64.32 -1.63
CA GLY A 142 -1.88 -65.07 -2.50
C GLY A 142 -2.80 -64.28 -3.43
N ARG A 143 -2.31 -64.04 -4.66
CA ARG A 143 -3.01 -63.90 -5.95
C ARG A 143 -3.85 -62.65 -6.22
#